data_AF-A0A974BNG4-F1
#
_entry.id   AF-A0A974BNG4-F1
#
_cell.length_a   1.000
_cell.length_b   1.000
_cell.length_c   1.000
_cell.angle_alpha   90.00
_cell.angle_beta   90.00
_cell.angle_gamma   90.00
#
_symmetry.space_group_name_H-M   'P 1'
#
loop_
_entity.id
_entity.type
_entity.pdbx_description
1 polymer ?
#
loop_
_entity_poly.entity_id
_entity_poly.type
_entity_poly.pdbx_seq_one_letter_code
_entity_poly.pdbx_strand_id
1 'polypeptide(L)' 'MMKVSKKLKSTVTGKEFDIKGYINCNTTFVIYLITCLKCHKQYVGCTSRKLKVRAREHMSQIRNPRTVE' A
#
# COMPACT_ATOMS: atom_id res chain seq x y z
N MET A 1 8.63 2.25 9.15
CA MET A 1 9.10 0.88 8.84
C MET A 1 7.87 0.01 8.59
N MET A 2 7.81 -0.73 7.47
CA MET A 2 6.68 -1.63 7.19
C MET A 2 6.75 -2.82 8.14
N LYS A 3 5.68 -3.11 8.87
CA LYS A 3 5.59 -4.26 9.77
C LYS A 3 5.04 -5.46 8.99
N VAL A 4 5.50 -6.65 9.36
CA VAL A 4 4.94 -7.90 8.83
C VAL A 4 3.50 -8.05 9.33
N SER A 5 2.58 -8.37 8.42
CA SER A 5 1.19 -8.69 8.74
C SER A 5 0.75 -9.88 7.89
N LYS A 6 -0.19 -10.67 8.42
CA LYS A 6 -0.85 -11.76 7.69
C LYS A 6 -2.24 -11.37 7.19
N LYS A 7 -2.74 -10.19 7.58
CA LYS A 7 -4.09 -9.73 7.30
C LYS A 7 -4.12 -8.29 6.84
N LEU A 8 -5.12 -7.96 6.03
CA LEU A 8 -5.48 -6.59 5.65
C LEU A 8 -6.97 -6.36 5.91
N LYS A 9 -7.32 -5.19 6.44
CA LYS A 9 -8.70 -4.83 6.81
C LYS A 9 -9.18 -3.64 6.00
N SER A 10 -10.39 -3.71 5.47
CA SER A 10 -11.06 -2.58 4.83
C SER A 10 -11.59 -1.62 5.89
N THR A 11 -11.29 -0.32 5.79
CA THR A 11 -11.86 0.70 6.67
C THR A 11 -13.31 1.04 6.31
N VAL A 12 -13.73 0.77 5.08
CA VAL A 12 -15.10 1.05 4.60
C VAL A 12 -16.07 -0.07 5.00
N THR A 13 -15.68 -1.33 4.75
CA THR A 13 -16.58 -2.49 4.96
C THR A 13 -16.30 -3.25 6.26
N GLY A 14 -15.17 -2.98 6.92
CA GLY A 14 -14.71 -3.74 8.09
C GLY A 14 -14.22 -5.15 7.77
N LYS A 15 -14.35 -5.63 6.53
CA LYS A 15 -13.93 -6.97 6.11
C LYS A 15 -12.41 -7.15 6.22
N GLU A 16 -12.01 -8.31 6.71
CA GLU A 16 -10.61 -8.75 6.76
C GLU A 16 -10.32 -9.74 5.63
N PHE A 17 -9.12 -9.65 5.08
CA PHE A 17 -8.62 -10.54 4.04
C PHE A 17 -7.27 -11.10 4.49
N ASP A 18 -7.11 -12.41 4.36
CA ASP A 18 -5.85 -13.08 4.63
C ASP A 18 -4.89 -12.94 3.45
N ILE A 19 -3.63 -12.65 3.75
CA ILE A 19 -2.56 -12.60 2.77
C ILE A 19 -2.13 -14.04 2.47
N LYS A 20 -2.57 -14.54 1.32
CA LYS A 20 -2.24 -15.89 0.83
C LYS A 20 -0.82 -15.89 0.26
N GLY A 21 0.15 -16.18 1.11
CA GLY A 21 1.56 -16.37 0.73
C GLY A 21 2.51 -15.37 1.37
N TYR A 22 3.80 -15.58 1.11
CA TYR A 22 4.86 -14.72 1.61
C TYR A 22 5.12 -13.56 0.63
N ILE A 23 4.60 -12.38 0.98
CA ILE A 23 4.81 -11.15 0.22
C ILE A 23 5.80 -10.26 0.98
N ASN A 24 6.83 -9.78 0.28
CA ASN A 24 7.81 -8.87 0.84
C ASN A 24 8.03 -7.66 -0.08
N CYS A 25 8.92 -6.76 0.31
CA CYS A 25 9.16 -5.51 -0.41
C CYS A 25 9.81 -5.73 -1.81
N ASN A 26 10.32 -6.92 -2.10
CA ASN A 26 10.90 -7.30 -3.39
C ASN A 26 9.90 -8.02 -4.30
N THR A 27 8.72 -8.40 -3.83
CA THR A 27 7.69 -9.07 -4.64
C THR A 27 7.18 -8.13 -5.75
N THR A 28 7.01 -8.69 -6.95
CA THR A 28 6.46 -8.04 -8.15
C THR A 28 5.03 -8.52 -8.43
N PHE A 29 4.31 -7.85 -9.33
CA PHE A 29 2.93 -8.23 -9.71
C PHE A 29 1.96 -8.32 -8.53
N VAL A 30 1.97 -7.30 -7.66
CA VAL A 30 1.16 -7.27 -6.44
C VAL A 30 0.05 -6.22 -6.50
N ILE A 31 -1.10 -6.55 -5.92
CA ILE A 31 -2.12 -5.60 -5.51
C ILE A 31 -1.84 -5.23 -4.04
N TYR A 32 -1.92 -3.94 -3.70
CA TYR A 32 -1.61 -3.43 -2.38
C TYR A 32 -2.64 -2.41 -1.90
N LEU A 33 -2.70 -2.24 -0.58
CA LEU A 33 -3.60 -1.34 0.13
C LEU A 33 -2.78 -0.38 0.98
N ILE A 34 -2.95 0.93 0.76
CA ILE A 34 -2.35 1.98 1.59
C ILE A 34 -3.45 2.59 2.44
N THR A 35 -3.26 2.64 3.77
CA THR A 35 -4.19 3.28 4.70
C THR A 35 -3.56 4.55 5.27
N CYS A 36 -4.24 5.67 5.08
CA CYS A 36 -3.94 6.92 5.76
C CYS A 36 -4.32 6.79 7.23
N LEU A 37 -3.35 6.80 8.15
CA LEU A 37 -3.64 6.63 9.58
C LEU A 37 -4.30 7.86 10.23
N LYS A 38 -4.23 9.03 9.58
CA LYS A 38 -4.86 10.27 10.08
C LYS A 38 -6.33 10.38 9.66
N CYS A 39 -6.62 9.97 8.43
CA CYS A 39 -7.91 10.19 7.76
C CYS A 39 -8.70 8.90 7.52
N HIS A 40 -8.10 7.75 7.83
CA HIS A 40 -8.65 6.39 7.63
C HIS A 40 -9.10 6.06 6.19
N LYS A 41 -8.74 6.91 5.22
CA LYS A 41 -8.95 6.66 3.79
C LYS A 41 -7.98 5.58 3.31
N GLN A 42 -8.47 4.74 2.41
CA GLN A 42 -7.72 3.65 1.83
C GLN A 42 -7.57 3.82 0.31
N TYR A 43 -6.36 3.55 -0.18
CA TYR A 43 -6.03 3.52 -1.59
C TYR A 43 -5.64 2.09 -1.99
N VAL A 44 -6.34 1.53 -2.97
CA VAL A 44 -6.01 0.24 -3.59
C VAL A 44 -5.25 0.52 -4.88
N GLY A 45 -4.07 -0.08 -5.02
CA GLY A 45 -3.25 0.04 -6.22
C GLY A 45 -2.68 -1.30 -6.65
N CYS A 46 -2.18 -1.36 -7.87
CA CYS A 46 -1.46 -2.52 -8.39
C CYS A 46 -0.09 -2.11 -8.94
N THR A 47 0.82 -3.08 -9.05
CA THR A 47 2.10 -2.86 -9.71
C THR A 47 2.73 -4.12 -10.27
N SER A 48 3.35 -4.00 -11.45
CA SER A 48 4.29 -4.99 -11.99
C SER A 48 5.71 -4.86 -11.44
N ARG A 49 6.07 -3.70 -10.84
CA ARG A 49 7.40 -3.45 -10.27
C ARG A 49 7.51 -4.02 -8.85
N LYS A 50 8.73 -4.06 -8.30
CA LYS A 50 8.95 -4.44 -6.90
C LYS A 50 8.17 -3.49 -5.98
N LEU A 51 7.46 -4.03 -4.99
CA LEU A 51 6.62 -3.27 -4.06
C LEU A 51 7.36 -2.08 -3.41
N LYS A 52 8.64 -2.27 -3.03
CA LYS A 52 9.48 -1.21 -2.44
C LYS A 52 9.64 0.01 -3.33
N VAL A 53 9.69 -0.18 -4.65
CA VAL A 53 9.85 0.91 -5.61
C VAL A 53 8.59 1.77 -5.61
N ARG A 54 7.41 1.14 -5.67
CA ARG A 54 6.13 1.85 -5.61
C ARG A 54 5.89 2.53 -4.27
N ALA A 55 6.24 1.86 -3.17
CA ALA A 55 6.14 2.45 -1.85
C ALA A 55 6.99 3.72 -1.75
N ARG A 56 8.23 3.70 -2.26
CA ARG A 56 9.10 4.88 -2.30
C ARG A 56 8.53 6.01 -3.15
N GLU A 57 7.97 5.69 -4.32
CA GLU A 57 7.36 6.68 -5.22
C GLU A 57 6.16 7.37 -4.58
N HIS A 58 5.22 6.61 -4.00
CA HIS A 58 4.09 7.16 -3.25
C HIS A 58 4.54 8.07 -2.11
N MET A 59 5.52 7.62 -1.32
CA MET A 59 6.08 8.44 -0.23
C MET A 59 6.77 9.71 -0.75
N SER A 60 7.45 9.64 -1.90
CA SER A 60 8.07 10.79 -2.53
C SER A 60 7.04 11.81 -3.01
N GLN A 61 5.93 11.35 -3.59
CA GLN A 61 4.83 12.22 -4.05
C GLN A 61 4.11 12.90 -2.88
N ILE A 62 3.99 12.23 -1.73
CA ILE A 62 3.43 12.82 -0.51
C ILE A 62 4.35 13.90 0.07
N ARG A 63 5.68 13.67 0.03
CA ARG A 63 6.67 14.62 0.55
C ARG A 63 6.89 15.82 -0.36
N ASN A 64 6.86 15.60 -1.66
CA ASN A 64 6.97 16.63 -2.67
C ASN A 64 5.73 16.58 -3.56
N PRO A 65 4.58 17.07 -3.06
CA PRO A 65 3.37 17.14 -3.86
C PRO A 65 3.66 18.08 -5.02
N ARG A 66 3.72 17.54 -6.23
CA ARG A 66 3.73 18.39 -7.42
C ARG A 66 2.37 19.06 -7.45
N THR A 67 2.34 20.38 -7.37
CA THR A 67 1.17 21.16 -7.77
C THR A 67 0.91 20.79 -9.22
N VAL A 68 -0.14 20.01 -9.46
CA VAL A 68 -0.66 19.87 -10.82
C VAL A 68 -1.40 21.19 -11.04
N GLU A 69 -0.78 22.09 -11.81
CA GLU A 69 -1.49 23.23 -12.44
C GLU A 69 -2.55 22.71 -13.41
#